data_AF-A0A0G1W4Z6-F1
#
_entry.id   AF-A0A0G1W4Z6-F1
#
_cell.length_a   1.000
_cell.length_b   1.000
_cell.length_c   1.000
_cell.angle_alpha   90.00
_cell.angle_beta   90.00
_cell.angle_gamma   90.00
#
_symmetry.space_group_name_H-M   'P 1'
#
loop_
_entity.id
_entity.type
_entity.pdbx_description
1 polymer ?
#
loop_
_entity_poly.entity_id
_entity_poly.type
_entity_poly.pdbx_seq_one_letter_code
_entity_poly.pdbx_strand_id
1 'polypeptide(L)'
;MNHCVEHIARILRVDKNVITDLETKLNKATGKAGVFEDIYNENEKLLDNRLEVLKLSYQSSASEVYNALIGKVRVDDAKLFEAMGIFSVRVPDAAEKIAEFVSRMHKPNKGLFLKKEKAAQLLAAEPPKKILAALGYKNVEAMLQKEDLLEVFSALRFLEDSEWLNGTFFKQYENLKPDDFEERPIELRALSSRWIKAAEKFVAKKYHNVSHLKEMGVIFIIPIFSGIPGETLRLVSLLLHYLNEVEYYSELFQRYQSDEKVFANNVISLLRGDVLEKRTPELLVGSENPRFLVVQRYLAKDDENDWRLFEPRINPEALHWQRAEEQLRVVNNNNGNGGFKFWAGLGAVGDFFPTEAGVDILVSFNIVDTVMALVREKELLKYLYHHQEALWNKIFIGYFGEEKLRKISQDNILRGWFEI
;
A
#
# COMPACT_ATOMS: atom_id res chain seq x y z
N MET A 1 -17.07 -12.31 30.14
CA MET A 1 -17.04 -12.24 28.66
C MET A 1 -15.77 -11.45 28.31
N ASN A 2 -14.93 -11.89 27.37
CA ASN A 2 -13.61 -11.27 27.14
C ASN A 2 -13.77 -9.92 26.42
N HIS A 3 -13.72 -8.82 27.16
CA HIS A 3 -13.85 -7.44 26.66
C HIS A 3 -12.92 -7.14 25.48
N CYS A 4 -11.70 -7.69 25.49
CA CYS A 4 -10.68 -7.50 24.46
C CYS A 4 -11.14 -8.05 23.09
N VAL A 5 -11.78 -9.23 23.09
CA VAL A 5 -12.28 -9.88 21.87
C VAL A 5 -13.43 -9.07 21.25
N GLU A 6 -14.31 -8.53 22.08
CA GLU A 6 -15.41 -7.69 21.60
C GLU A 6 -14.90 -6.38 21.01
N HIS A 7 -13.89 -5.76 21.62
CA HIS A 7 -13.26 -4.54 21.12
C HIS A 7 -12.59 -4.76 19.76
N ILE A 8 -11.74 -5.79 19.63
CA ILE A 8 -11.06 -6.14 18.38
C ILE A 8 -12.07 -6.50 17.28
N ALA A 9 -13.10 -7.28 17.60
CA ALA A 9 -14.16 -7.63 16.64
C ALA A 9 -14.90 -6.38 16.13
N ARG A 10 -15.18 -5.41 17.01
CA ARG A 10 -15.83 -4.14 16.66
C ARG A 10 -14.96 -3.29 15.73
N ILE A 11 -13.64 -3.22 15.96
CA ILE A 11 -12.70 -2.51 15.07
C ILE A 11 -12.67 -3.18 13.68
N LEU A 12 -12.57 -4.51 13.65
CA LEU A 12 -12.47 -5.29 12.41
C LEU A 12 -13.81 -5.47 11.68
N ARG A 13 -14.92 -5.00 12.27
CA ARG A 13 -16.29 -5.14 11.76
C ARG A 13 -16.71 -6.59 11.55
N VAL A 14 -16.23 -7.52 12.38
CA VAL A 14 -16.57 -8.95 12.30
C VAL A 14 -17.38 -9.40 13.50
N ASP A 15 -18.09 -10.51 13.38
CA ASP A 15 -18.80 -11.12 14.50
C ASP A 15 -17.78 -11.59 15.56
N LYS A 16 -18.05 -11.31 16.84
CA LYS A 16 -17.14 -11.67 17.94
C LYS A 16 -16.84 -13.16 18.04
N ASN A 17 -17.74 -14.02 17.55
CA ASN A 17 -17.53 -15.47 17.52
C ASN A 17 -16.43 -15.85 16.52
N VAL A 18 -16.25 -15.08 15.44
CA VAL A 18 -15.13 -15.30 14.49
C VAL A 18 -13.80 -15.09 15.20
N ILE A 19 -13.68 -14.01 15.98
CA ILE A 19 -12.46 -13.71 16.74
C ILE A 19 -12.24 -14.73 17.87
N THR A 20 -13.30 -15.09 18.59
CA THR A 20 -13.24 -16.07 19.69
C THR A 20 -12.81 -17.46 19.19
N ASP A 21 -13.37 -17.90 18.06
CA ASP A 21 -13.00 -19.17 17.43
C ASP A 21 -11.55 -19.14 16.93
N LEU A 22 -11.15 -18.04 16.27
CA LEU A 22 -9.78 -17.86 15.80
C LEU A 22 -8.76 -17.89 16.94
N GLU A 23 -9.00 -17.15 18.02
CA GLU A 23 -8.15 -17.14 19.22
C GLU A 23 -8.02 -18.55 19.81
N THR A 24 -9.14 -19.25 19.97
CA THR A 24 -9.16 -20.61 20.52
C THR A 24 -8.33 -21.58 19.68
N LYS A 25 -8.51 -21.55 18.35
CA LYS A 25 -7.79 -22.42 17.42
C LYS A 25 -6.30 -22.09 17.35
N LEU A 26 -5.93 -20.81 17.32
CA LEU A 26 -4.54 -20.38 17.32
C LEU A 26 -3.84 -20.73 18.62
N ASN A 27 -4.50 -20.57 19.76
CA ASN A 27 -3.94 -20.95 21.05
C ASN A 27 -3.67 -22.46 21.09
N LYS A 28 -4.62 -23.28 20.61
CA LYS A 28 -4.45 -24.73 20.49
C LYS A 28 -3.30 -25.10 19.54
N ALA A 29 -3.24 -24.48 18.37
CA ALA A 29 -2.26 -24.82 17.33
C ALA A 29 -0.82 -24.38 17.66
N THR A 30 -0.65 -23.27 18.40
CA THR A 30 0.66 -22.68 18.67
C THR A 30 1.16 -22.88 20.09
N GLY A 31 0.27 -23.22 21.04
CA GLY A 31 0.57 -23.26 22.47
C GLY A 31 0.78 -21.88 23.10
N LYS A 32 0.57 -20.78 22.35
CA LYS A 32 0.62 -19.40 22.86
C LYS A 32 -0.78 -18.97 23.32
N ALA A 33 -0.88 -18.26 24.43
CA ALA A 33 -2.13 -17.71 24.93
C ALA A 33 -1.93 -16.23 25.32
N GLY A 34 -3.03 -15.48 25.44
CA GLY A 34 -2.99 -14.06 25.82
C GLY A 34 -2.67 -13.08 24.68
N VAL A 35 -2.48 -13.56 23.44
CA VAL A 35 -2.08 -12.69 22.32
C VAL A 35 -3.10 -11.59 22.02
N PHE A 36 -4.41 -11.87 22.07
CA PHE A 36 -5.43 -10.84 21.85
C PHE A 36 -5.49 -9.81 22.99
N GLU A 37 -5.25 -10.25 24.23
CA GLU A 37 -5.14 -9.36 25.39
C GLU A 37 -3.89 -8.47 25.28
N ASP A 38 -2.75 -9.03 24.85
CA ASP A 38 -1.53 -8.26 24.59
C ASP A 38 -1.74 -7.20 23.50
N ILE A 39 -2.41 -7.55 22.40
CA ILE A 39 -2.72 -6.60 21.31
C ILE A 39 -3.64 -5.48 21.82
N TYR A 40 -4.67 -5.81 22.60
CA TYR A 40 -5.57 -4.84 23.19
C TYR A 40 -4.81 -3.89 24.14
N ASN A 41 -4.02 -4.44 25.07
CA ASN A 41 -3.25 -3.65 26.03
C ASN A 41 -2.18 -2.77 25.34
N GLU A 42 -1.56 -3.26 24.26
CA GLU A 42 -0.65 -2.47 23.44
C GLU A 42 -1.36 -1.30 22.75
N ASN A 43 -2.57 -1.53 22.22
CA ASN A 43 -3.42 -0.48 21.64
C ASN A 43 -3.71 0.62 22.67
N GLU A 44 -4.24 0.26 23.84
CA GLU A 44 -4.57 1.21 24.92
C GLU A 44 -3.33 2.02 25.32
N LYS A 45 -2.20 1.35 25.56
CA LYS A 45 -0.95 2.01 25.96
C LYS A 45 -0.44 2.99 24.91
N LEU A 46 -0.50 2.63 23.63
CA LEU A 46 -0.09 3.51 22.55
C LEU A 46 -1.06 4.69 22.42
N LEU A 47 -2.36 4.43 22.49
CA LEU A 47 -3.40 5.44 22.39
C LEU A 47 -3.30 6.47 23.53
N ASP A 48 -3.18 6.02 24.78
CA ASP A 48 -2.96 6.86 25.98
C ASP A 48 -1.79 7.82 25.74
N ASN A 49 -0.66 7.26 25.32
CA ASN A 49 0.55 8.03 25.09
C ASN A 49 0.37 9.06 23.95
N ARG A 50 -0.31 8.69 22.85
CA ARG A 50 -0.52 9.62 21.73
C ARG A 50 -1.54 10.69 22.04
N LEU A 51 -2.61 10.36 22.76
CA LEU A 51 -3.58 11.32 23.26
C LEU A 51 -2.90 12.33 24.20
N GLU A 52 -2.04 11.88 25.12
CA GLU A 52 -1.27 12.77 26.00
C GLU A 52 -0.38 13.74 25.20
N VAL A 53 0.36 13.23 24.20
CA VAL A 53 1.21 14.05 23.31
C VAL A 53 0.38 15.08 22.54
N LEU A 54 -0.84 14.71 22.12
CA LEU A 54 -1.78 15.60 21.44
C LEU A 54 -2.59 16.49 22.41
N LYS A 55 -2.41 16.32 23.73
CA LYS A 55 -3.17 17.00 24.80
C LYS A 55 -4.67 16.71 24.75
N LEU A 56 -5.02 15.47 24.47
CA LEU A 56 -6.38 14.94 24.38
C LEU A 56 -6.61 13.83 25.40
N SER A 57 -7.85 13.33 25.48
CA SER A 57 -8.25 12.19 26.30
C SER A 57 -9.33 11.36 25.61
N TYR A 58 -9.74 10.23 26.18
CA TYR A 58 -10.88 9.45 25.67
C TYR A 58 -12.21 10.20 25.70
N GLN A 59 -12.32 11.28 26.49
CA GLN A 59 -13.51 12.13 26.52
C GLN A 59 -13.50 13.19 25.41
N SER A 60 -12.37 13.34 24.70
CA SER A 60 -12.31 14.19 23.52
C SER A 60 -13.20 13.63 22.43
N SER A 61 -13.89 14.52 21.73
CA SER A 61 -14.72 14.13 20.60
C SER A 61 -13.86 13.58 19.46
N ALA A 62 -14.46 12.72 18.64
CA ALA A 62 -13.80 12.17 17.47
C ALA A 62 -13.29 13.27 16.50
N SER A 63 -14.00 14.41 16.43
CA SER A 63 -13.59 15.58 15.63
C SER A 63 -12.31 16.22 16.19
N GLU A 64 -12.20 16.38 17.51
CA GLU A 64 -10.99 16.92 18.16
C GLU A 64 -9.78 16.00 17.93
N VAL A 65 -9.96 14.69 18.09
CA VAL A 65 -8.90 13.70 17.84
C VAL A 65 -8.46 13.75 16.39
N TYR A 66 -9.41 13.73 15.45
CA TYR A 66 -9.11 13.81 14.03
C TYR A 66 -8.37 15.11 13.67
N ASN A 67 -8.85 16.26 14.14
CA ASN A 67 -8.21 17.55 13.87
C ASN A 67 -6.78 17.62 14.43
N ALA A 68 -6.53 17.03 15.60
CA ALA A 68 -5.19 16.97 16.18
C ALA A 68 -4.24 16.08 15.36
N LEU A 69 -4.70 14.92 14.88
CA LEU A 69 -3.93 14.03 14.00
C LEU A 69 -3.60 14.72 12.66
N ILE A 70 -4.57 15.41 12.07
CA ILE A 70 -4.38 16.21 10.86
C ILE A 70 -3.38 17.35 11.11
N GLY A 71 -3.49 18.04 12.26
CA GLY A 71 -2.51 19.04 12.68
C GLY A 71 -1.10 18.46 12.77
N LYS A 72 -0.95 17.24 13.32
CA LYS A 72 0.33 16.54 13.40
C LYS A 72 0.89 16.21 12.01
N VAL A 73 0.04 15.74 11.09
CA VAL A 73 0.42 15.53 9.67
C VAL A 73 0.96 16.82 9.05
N ARG A 74 0.28 17.95 9.22
CA ARG A 74 0.73 19.25 8.67
C ARG A 74 2.10 19.67 9.20
N VAL A 75 2.33 19.47 10.50
CA VAL A 75 3.63 19.77 11.15
C VAL A 75 4.74 18.87 10.61
N ASP A 76 4.47 17.58 10.41
CA ASP A 76 5.48 16.64 9.91
C ASP A 76 5.73 16.78 8.40
N ASP A 77 4.72 17.17 7.63
CA ASP A 77 4.85 17.51 6.21
C ASP A 77 5.83 18.68 6.01
N ALA A 78 5.73 19.72 6.84
CA ALA A 78 6.69 20.83 6.84
C ALA A 78 8.12 20.40 7.21
N LYS A 79 8.27 19.44 8.13
CA LYS A 79 9.58 18.88 8.49
C LYS A 79 10.24 18.10 7.35
N LEU A 80 9.45 17.50 6.45
CA LEU A 80 10.01 16.86 5.26
C LEU A 80 10.60 17.88 4.29
N PHE A 81 9.98 19.06 4.15
CA PHE A 81 10.57 20.15 3.37
C PHE A 81 11.95 20.55 3.88
N GLU A 82 12.07 20.73 5.20
CA GLU A 82 13.36 21.00 5.85
C GLU A 82 14.38 19.88 5.59
N ALA A 83 13.99 18.61 5.79
CA ALA A 83 14.87 17.46 5.61
C ALA A 83 15.33 17.26 4.16
N MET A 84 14.52 17.68 3.18
CA MET A 84 14.83 17.60 1.75
C MET A 84 15.55 18.85 1.21
N GLY A 85 15.66 19.92 2.00
CA GLY A 85 16.21 21.18 1.53
C GLY A 85 15.36 21.86 0.44
N ILE A 86 14.03 21.67 0.48
CA ILE A 86 13.08 22.35 -0.41
C ILE A 86 12.16 23.25 0.39
N PHE A 87 11.70 24.35 -0.21
CA PHE A 87 10.79 25.30 0.45
C PHE A 87 9.32 25.11 0.01
N SER A 88 9.09 24.37 -1.08
CA SER A 88 7.77 24.08 -1.64
C SER A 88 7.86 22.97 -2.67
N VAL A 89 6.77 22.21 -2.86
CA VAL A 89 6.61 21.28 -3.99
C VAL A 89 6.40 21.97 -5.35
N ARG A 90 6.28 23.31 -5.37
CA ARG A 90 6.09 24.09 -6.61
C ARG A 90 7.40 24.39 -7.34
N VAL A 91 8.56 24.01 -6.80
CA VAL A 91 9.84 24.21 -7.47
C VAL A 91 10.01 23.18 -8.60
N PRO A 92 10.65 23.54 -9.73
CA PRO A 92 10.74 22.65 -10.90
C PRO A 92 11.35 21.27 -10.61
N ASP A 93 12.26 21.18 -9.62
CA ASP A 93 13.00 19.97 -9.26
C ASP A 93 12.43 19.24 -8.02
N ALA A 94 11.23 19.61 -7.56
CA ALA A 94 10.65 19.04 -6.34
C ALA A 94 10.50 17.52 -6.42
N ALA A 95 9.99 16.99 -7.54
CA ALA A 95 9.79 15.57 -7.73
C ALA A 95 11.12 14.79 -7.70
N GLU A 96 12.16 15.32 -8.34
CA GLU A 96 13.49 14.71 -8.36
C GLU A 96 14.09 14.68 -6.96
N LYS A 97 14.06 15.80 -6.24
CA LYS A 97 14.55 15.87 -4.85
C LYS A 97 13.83 14.93 -3.90
N ILE A 98 12.51 14.75 -4.07
CA ILE A 98 11.72 13.79 -3.30
C ILE A 98 12.15 12.36 -3.63
N ALA A 99 12.28 12.01 -4.92
CA ALA A 99 12.75 10.69 -5.36
C ALA A 99 14.15 10.36 -4.81
N GLU A 100 15.07 11.33 -4.85
CA GLU A 100 16.41 11.19 -4.28
C GLU A 100 16.39 11.05 -2.76
N PHE A 101 15.56 11.83 -2.06
CA PHE A 101 15.41 11.75 -0.62
C PHE A 101 14.93 10.35 -0.19
N VAL A 102 13.90 9.83 -0.84
CA VAL A 102 13.40 8.48 -0.55
C VAL A 102 14.45 7.42 -0.90
N SER A 103 15.16 7.55 -2.02
CA SER A 103 16.24 6.63 -2.40
C SER A 103 17.40 6.59 -1.39
N ARG A 104 17.65 7.70 -0.66
CA ARG A 104 18.62 7.73 0.44
C ARG A 104 18.09 7.05 1.71
N MET A 105 16.79 7.16 1.98
CA MET A 105 16.16 6.50 3.13
C MET A 105 16.09 4.98 2.94
N HIS A 106 15.74 4.54 1.74
CA HIS A 106 15.67 3.14 1.38
C HIS A 106 16.30 2.94 0.00
N LYS A 107 17.52 2.40 0.00
CA LYS A 107 18.28 2.19 -1.22
C LYS A 107 17.53 1.17 -2.10
N PRO A 108 17.18 1.51 -3.35
CA PRO A 108 16.51 0.58 -4.25
C PRO A 108 17.33 -0.69 -4.47
N ASN A 109 16.74 -1.85 -4.12
CA ASN A 109 17.36 -3.15 -4.29
C ASN A 109 17.30 -3.62 -5.75
N LYS A 110 18.11 -4.63 -6.06
CA LYS A 110 17.97 -5.36 -7.33
C LYS A 110 16.78 -6.29 -7.27
N GLY A 111 16.14 -6.46 -8.42
CA GLY A 111 15.05 -7.39 -8.60
C GLY A 111 15.05 -7.92 -10.03
N LEU A 112 14.25 -8.96 -10.24
CA LEU A 112 13.89 -9.48 -11.55
C LEU A 112 12.76 -8.65 -12.17
N PHE A 113 13.01 -8.08 -13.35
CA PHE A 113 12.09 -7.20 -14.06
C PHE A 113 12.11 -7.46 -15.57
N LEU A 114 11.05 -7.09 -16.27
CA LEU A 114 10.94 -7.21 -17.71
C LEU A 114 12.09 -6.43 -18.39
N LYS A 115 12.73 -7.09 -19.35
CA LYS A 115 13.79 -6.50 -20.17
C LYS A 115 13.27 -5.30 -20.96
N LYS A 116 14.10 -4.26 -21.07
CA LYS A 116 13.76 -3.05 -21.85
C LYS A 116 13.50 -3.39 -23.32
N GLU A 117 14.25 -4.33 -23.90
CA GLU A 117 14.05 -4.79 -25.29
C GLU A 117 12.68 -5.46 -25.45
N LYS A 118 12.27 -6.28 -24.48
CA LYS A 118 10.96 -6.92 -24.51
C LYS A 118 9.83 -5.91 -24.37
N ALA A 119 9.96 -4.95 -23.45
CA ALA A 119 8.98 -3.87 -23.29
C ALA A 119 8.82 -3.06 -24.58
N ALA A 120 9.91 -2.78 -25.30
CA ALA A 120 9.86 -2.12 -26.61
C ALA A 120 9.13 -2.98 -27.67
N GLN A 121 9.35 -4.30 -27.69
CA GLN A 121 8.62 -5.23 -28.57
C GLN A 121 7.12 -5.22 -28.28
N LEU A 122 6.71 -5.22 -27.00
CA LEU A 122 5.29 -5.17 -26.61
C LEU A 122 4.61 -3.87 -27.08
N LEU A 123 5.32 -2.73 -26.98
CA LEU A 123 4.83 -1.46 -27.51
C LEU A 123 4.74 -1.48 -29.04
N ALA A 124 5.70 -2.09 -29.74
CA ALA A 124 5.67 -2.17 -31.20
C ALA A 124 4.53 -3.07 -31.71
N ALA A 125 4.24 -4.15 -31.02
CA ALA A 125 3.18 -5.09 -31.35
C ALA A 125 1.78 -4.51 -31.08
N GLU A 126 1.59 -3.79 -29.97
CA GLU A 126 0.36 -3.04 -29.68
C GLU A 126 0.66 -1.54 -29.44
N PRO A 127 0.76 -0.73 -30.51
CA PRO A 127 1.13 0.68 -30.42
C PRO A 127 0.17 1.52 -29.54
N PRO A 128 0.69 2.28 -28.56
CA PRO A 128 -0.12 3.16 -27.72
C PRO A 128 -0.54 4.42 -28.50
N LYS A 129 -1.72 4.37 -29.11
CA LYS A 129 -2.18 5.39 -30.07
C LYS A 129 -2.33 6.77 -29.43
N LYS A 130 -2.78 6.85 -28.17
CA LYS A 130 -2.96 8.14 -27.49
C LYS A 130 -1.64 8.75 -27.08
N ILE A 131 -0.68 7.94 -26.64
CA ILE A 131 0.67 8.41 -26.36
C ILE A 131 1.33 8.94 -27.64
N LEU A 132 1.27 8.17 -28.73
CA LEU A 132 1.80 8.60 -30.03
C LEU A 132 1.19 9.92 -30.49
N ALA A 133 -0.14 10.06 -30.41
CA ALA A 133 -0.84 11.29 -30.77
C ALA A 133 -0.48 12.47 -29.86
N ALA A 134 -0.38 12.24 -28.54
CA ALA A 134 -0.05 13.29 -27.57
C ALA A 134 1.38 13.82 -27.74
N LEU A 135 2.31 12.97 -28.16
CA LEU A 135 3.71 13.33 -28.41
C LEU A 135 4.01 13.71 -29.86
N GLY A 136 3.06 13.54 -30.78
CA GLY A 136 3.22 13.89 -32.20
C GLY A 136 4.04 12.88 -33.03
N TYR A 137 4.09 11.61 -32.61
CA TYR A 137 4.79 10.54 -33.34
C TYR A 137 3.83 9.73 -34.21
N LYS A 138 4.34 9.26 -35.37
CA LYS A 138 3.56 8.42 -36.30
C LYS A 138 3.62 6.94 -35.98
N ASN A 139 4.72 6.48 -35.36
CA ASN A 139 4.94 5.07 -35.03
C ASN A 139 5.85 4.95 -33.80
N VAL A 140 5.87 3.74 -33.23
CA VAL A 140 6.59 3.42 -31.98
C VAL A 140 8.10 3.53 -32.15
N GLU A 141 8.64 3.12 -33.29
CA GLU A 141 10.08 3.19 -33.56
C GLU A 141 10.60 4.64 -33.49
N ALA A 142 9.94 5.56 -34.20
CA ALA A 142 10.30 6.98 -34.19
C ALA A 142 10.16 7.62 -32.81
N MET A 143 9.20 7.16 -32.01
CA MET A 143 9.02 7.59 -30.62
C MET A 143 10.17 7.08 -29.73
N LEU A 144 10.46 5.78 -29.76
CA LEU A 144 11.48 5.16 -28.89
C LEU A 144 12.92 5.58 -29.25
N GLN A 145 13.15 6.15 -30.44
CA GLN A 145 14.43 6.80 -30.78
C GLN A 145 14.65 8.14 -30.05
N LYS A 146 13.59 8.78 -29.53
CA LYS A 146 13.64 10.13 -28.95
C LYS A 146 13.11 10.22 -27.52
N GLU A 147 12.31 9.25 -27.10
CA GLU A 147 11.64 9.21 -25.80
C GLU A 147 12.24 8.12 -24.90
N ASP A 148 12.27 8.38 -23.59
CA ASP A 148 12.67 7.37 -22.60
C ASP A 148 11.59 6.28 -22.53
N LEU A 149 11.99 5.03 -22.79
CA LEU A 149 11.10 3.86 -22.79
C LEU A 149 10.31 3.71 -21.49
N LEU A 150 10.93 3.95 -20.34
CA LEU A 150 10.28 3.78 -19.05
C LEU A 150 9.26 4.88 -18.79
N GLU A 151 9.50 6.10 -19.27
CA GLU A 151 8.51 7.17 -19.22
C GLU A 151 7.30 6.86 -20.12
N VAL A 152 7.55 6.37 -21.34
CA VAL A 152 6.49 5.91 -22.26
C VAL A 152 5.68 4.78 -21.62
N PHE A 153 6.35 3.78 -21.03
CA PHE A 153 5.65 2.66 -20.39
C PHE A 153 4.87 3.11 -19.14
N SER A 154 5.42 4.06 -18.37
CA SER A 154 4.72 4.69 -17.24
C SER A 154 3.48 5.44 -17.70
N ALA A 155 3.56 6.11 -18.86
CA ALA A 155 2.45 6.86 -19.43
C ALA A 155 1.27 5.99 -19.89
N LEU A 156 1.48 4.69 -20.16
CA LEU A 156 0.38 3.74 -20.40
C LEU A 156 -0.64 3.75 -19.25
N ARG A 157 -0.21 3.96 -18.01
CA ARG A 157 -1.06 3.97 -16.81
C ARG A 157 -2.08 5.09 -16.79
N PHE A 158 -1.80 6.20 -17.49
CA PHE A 158 -2.58 7.43 -17.36
C PHE A 158 -3.05 8.06 -18.67
N LEU A 159 -2.51 7.65 -19.82
CA LEU A 159 -2.96 8.14 -21.13
C LEU A 159 -3.85 7.16 -21.88
N GLU A 160 -3.56 5.87 -21.81
CA GLU A 160 -4.32 4.85 -22.55
C GLU A 160 -5.59 4.43 -21.80
N ASP A 161 -6.58 3.95 -22.55
CA ASP A 161 -7.85 3.50 -21.95
C ASP A 161 -7.65 2.19 -21.19
N SER A 162 -8.33 2.08 -20.04
CA SER A 162 -8.32 0.86 -19.22
C SER A 162 -8.79 -0.37 -20.00
N GLU A 163 -9.76 -0.21 -20.91
CA GLU A 163 -10.24 -1.31 -21.76
C GLU A 163 -9.16 -1.79 -22.74
N TRP A 164 -8.49 -0.88 -23.44
CA TRP A 164 -7.39 -1.25 -24.34
C TRP A 164 -6.20 -1.81 -23.57
N LEU A 165 -5.82 -1.18 -22.45
CA LEU A 165 -4.69 -1.61 -21.64
C LEU A 165 -4.88 -3.05 -21.13
N ASN A 166 -6.05 -3.35 -20.57
CA ASN A 166 -6.32 -4.68 -20.00
C ASN A 166 -6.72 -5.72 -21.07
N GLY A 167 -7.53 -5.34 -22.05
CA GLY A 167 -8.09 -6.27 -23.05
C GLY A 167 -7.21 -6.50 -24.27
N THR A 168 -6.28 -5.58 -24.56
CA THR A 168 -5.41 -5.64 -25.75
C THR A 168 -3.93 -5.67 -25.34
N PHE A 169 -3.43 -4.62 -24.70
CA PHE A 169 -2.00 -4.49 -24.43
C PHE A 169 -1.46 -5.58 -23.50
N PHE A 170 -2.09 -5.78 -22.35
CA PHE A 170 -1.67 -6.79 -21.37
C PHE A 170 -1.98 -8.23 -21.79
N LYS A 171 -2.81 -8.46 -22.82
CA LYS A 171 -3.01 -9.80 -23.38
C LYS A 171 -1.69 -10.39 -23.90
N GLN A 172 -0.78 -9.54 -24.38
CA GLN A 172 0.54 -9.97 -24.81
C GLN A 172 1.36 -10.62 -23.68
N TYR A 173 1.04 -10.33 -22.40
CA TYR A 173 1.77 -10.88 -21.26
C TYR A 173 1.59 -12.39 -21.12
N GLU A 174 0.54 -12.97 -21.73
CA GLU A 174 0.27 -14.41 -21.76
C GLU A 174 1.42 -15.21 -22.41
N ASN A 175 2.27 -14.54 -23.19
CA ASN A 175 3.42 -15.14 -23.87
C ASN A 175 4.77 -14.82 -23.21
N LEU A 176 4.78 -14.21 -22.02
CA LEU A 176 6.01 -13.88 -21.31
C LEU A 176 6.71 -15.14 -20.79
N LYS A 177 8.03 -15.14 -20.91
CA LYS A 177 8.90 -16.22 -20.45
C LYS A 177 9.84 -15.72 -19.35
N PRO A 178 10.38 -16.61 -18.50
CA PRO A 178 11.42 -16.24 -17.55
C PRO A 178 12.60 -15.48 -18.20
N ASP A 179 13.00 -15.89 -19.40
CA ASP A 179 14.08 -15.26 -20.18
C ASP A 179 13.75 -13.86 -20.73
N ASP A 180 12.49 -13.43 -20.68
CA ASP A 180 12.09 -12.05 -21.00
C ASP A 180 12.40 -11.07 -19.87
N PHE A 181 12.88 -11.57 -18.72
CA PHE A 181 13.20 -10.80 -17.54
C PHE A 181 14.71 -10.77 -17.29
N GLU A 182 15.18 -9.75 -16.57
CA GLU A 182 16.57 -9.51 -16.19
C GLU A 182 16.68 -9.00 -14.75
N GLU A 183 17.83 -9.24 -14.12
CA GLU A 183 18.14 -8.65 -12.83
C GLU A 183 18.66 -7.23 -13.00
N ARG A 184 17.97 -6.25 -12.41
CA ARG A 184 18.39 -4.83 -12.41
C ARG A 184 17.87 -4.11 -11.16
N PRO A 185 18.47 -2.97 -10.76
CA PRO A 185 17.92 -2.18 -9.65
C PRO A 185 16.53 -1.64 -9.95
N ILE A 186 15.72 -1.49 -8.89
CA ILE A 186 14.48 -0.71 -8.95
C ILE A 186 14.83 0.74 -9.31
N GLU A 187 14.10 1.32 -10.26
CA GLU A 187 14.27 2.71 -10.69
C GLU A 187 13.18 3.57 -10.03
N LEU A 188 13.57 4.40 -9.06
CA LEU A 188 12.73 5.46 -8.51
C LEU A 188 13.07 6.80 -9.20
N ARG A 189 12.11 7.40 -9.91
CA ARG A 189 12.38 8.61 -10.71
C ARG A 189 11.20 9.59 -10.78
N ALA A 190 11.51 10.86 -11.07
CA ALA A 190 10.51 11.79 -11.56
C ALA A 190 10.35 11.62 -13.08
N LEU A 191 9.13 11.74 -13.59
CA LEU A 191 8.88 11.84 -15.02
C LEU A 191 9.20 13.25 -15.53
N SER A 192 9.64 13.36 -16.78
CA SER A 192 9.81 14.64 -17.46
C SER A 192 8.54 15.50 -17.41
N SER A 193 8.72 16.83 -17.27
CA SER A 193 7.64 17.82 -17.28
C SER A 193 6.78 17.80 -18.56
N ARG A 194 7.27 17.21 -19.65
CA ARG A 194 6.50 17.02 -20.90
C ARG A 194 5.20 16.22 -20.67
N TRP A 195 5.18 15.35 -19.67
CA TRP A 195 4.02 14.50 -19.35
C TRP A 195 2.95 15.22 -18.54
N ILE A 196 3.22 16.43 -18.00
CA ILE A 196 2.30 17.16 -17.12
C ILE A 196 0.93 17.32 -17.78
N LYS A 197 0.88 17.93 -18.96
CA LYS A 197 -0.38 18.19 -19.68
C LYS A 197 -1.15 16.89 -19.99
N ALA A 198 -0.41 15.82 -20.26
CA ALA A 198 -0.95 14.50 -20.56
C ALA A 198 -1.53 13.81 -19.31
N ALA A 199 -0.95 14.08 -18.13
CA ALA A 199 -1.28 13.43 -16.86
C ALA A 199 -2.27 14.20 -15.98
N GLU A 200 -2.60 15.46 -16.30
CA GLU A 200 -3.52 16.32 -15.51
C GLU A 200 -4.83 15.61 -15.13
N LYS A 201 -5.51 15.00 -16.12
CA LYS A 201 -6.79 14.29 -15.89
C LYS A 201 -6.64 13.08 -14.96
N PHE A 202 -5.51 12.39 -15.05
CA PHE A 202 -5.22 11.22 -14.22
C PHE A 202 -4.96 11.62 -12.77
N VAL A 203 -4.12 12.63 -12.55
CA VAL A 203 -3.83 13.14 -11.20
C VAL A 203 -5.09 13.72 -10.55
N ALA A 204 -5.91 14.46 -11.32
CA ALA A 204 -7.19 14.97 -10.83
C ALA A 204 -8.15 13.85 -10.38
N LYS A 205 -8.16 12.70 -11.07
CA LYS A 205 -9.03 11.56 -10.72
C LYS A 205 -8.49 10.73 -9.55
N LYS A 206 -7.18 10.48 -9.50
CA LYS A 206 -6.55 9.60 -8.50
C LYS A 206 -6.19 10.34 -7.21
N TYR A 207 -6.19 11.67 -7.23
CA TYR A 207 -5.76 12.54 -6.15
C TYR A 207 -4.29 12.41 -5.74
N HIS A 208 -3.51 11.49 -6.30
CA HIS A 208 -2.06 11.37 -6.11
C HIS A 208 -1.32 11.31 -7.44
N ASN A 209 -0.07 11.78 -7.42
CA ASN A 209 0.80 11.96 -8.59
C ASN A 209 1.92 10.92 -8.67
N VAL A 210 1.74 9.76 -8.02
CA VAL A 210 2.73 8.68 -7.96
C VAL A 210 2.10 7.36 -8.36
N SER A 211 2.86 6.52 -9.05
CA SER A 211 2.48 5.15 -9.38
C SER A 211 3.74 4.31 -9.60
N HIS A 212 3.56 3.05 -9.96
CA HIS A 212 4.64 2.11 -10.18
C HIS A 212 4.25 1.09 -11.27
N LEU A 213 5.26 0.38 -11.75
CA LEU A 213 5.19 -0.72 -12.70
C LEU A 213 6.00 -1.87 -12.11
N LYS A 214 5.34 -2.85 -11.47
CA LYS A 214 6.01 -3.95 -10.75
C LYS A 214 6.86 -4.78 -11.72
N GLU A 215 6.31 -5.05 -12.90
CA GLU A 215 6.97 -5.78 -13.96
C GLU A 215 8.19 -5.04 -14.52
N MET A 216 8.15 -3.71 -14.53
CA MET A 216 9.29 -2.90 -14.98
C MET A 216 10.21 -2.48 -13.82
N GLY A 217 9.92 -2.81 -12.56
CA GLY A 217 10.70 -2.32 -11.43
C GLY A 217 10.84 -0.79 -11.41
N VAL A 218 9.82 -0.06 -11.87
CA VAL A 218 9.83 1.41 -11.93
C VAL A 218 8.82 1.96 -10.94
N ILE A 219 9.25 2.93 -10.14
CA ILE A 219 8.38 3.76 -9.31
C ILE A 219 8.57 5.19 -9.79
N PHE A 220 7.48 5.88 -10.09
CA PHE A 220 7.57 7.18 -10.73
C PHE A 220 6.67 8.24 -10.09
N ILE A 221 7.19 9.47 -10.10
CA ILE A 221 6.48 10.67 -9.67
C ILE A 221 6.16 11.49 -10.93
N ILE A 222 4.88 11.74 -11.16
CA ILE A 222 4.41 12.73 -12.12
C ILE A 222 4.58 14.11 -11.45
N PRO A 223 5.29 15.08 -12.05
CA PRO A 223 5.60 16.36 -11.40
C PRO A 223 4.39 17.33 -11.40
N ILE A 224 3.26 16.88 -10.87
CA ILE A 224 2.03 17.64 -10.67
C ILE A 224 1.71 17.64 -9.18
N PHE A 225 1.77 18.81 -8.57
CA PHE A 225 1.52 19.00 -7.14
C PHE A 225 0.37 19.97 -6.91
N SER A 226 -0.47 19.65 -5.93
CA SER A 226 -1.63 20.47 -5.54
C SER A 226 -1.25 21.56 -4.54
N GLY A 227 -0.14 21.37 -3.81
CA GLY A 227 0.29 22.24 -2.72
C GLY A 227 -0.60 22.17 -1.49
N ILE A 228 -1.35 21.06 -1.33
CA ILE A 228 -2.21 20.82 -0.17
C ILE A 228 -1.31 20.34 0.99
N PRO A 229 -1.49 20.85 2.21
CA PRO A 229 -0.74 20.35 3.37
C PRO A 229 -0.88 18.83 3.52
N GLY A 230 0.23 18.13 3.76
CA GLY A 230 0.28 16.66 3.88
C GLY A 230 0.54 15.93 2.55
N GLU A 231 0.53 16.62 1.40
CA GLU A 231 0.81 16.02 0.09
C GLU A 231 2.21 15.40 0.03
N THR A 232 3.20 16.01 0.67
CA THR A 232 4.60 15.55 0.65
C THR A 232 4.78 14.32 1.51
N LEU A 233 4.23 14.34 2.73
CA LEU A 233 4.20 13.18 3.62
C LEU A 233 3.50 12.01 2.94
N ARG A 234 2.35 12.24 2.32
CA ARG A 234 1.67 11.22 1.52
C ARG A 234 2.56 10.63 0.45
N LEU A 235 3.23 11.49 -0.31
CA LEU A 235 4.07 11.09 -1.43
C LEU A 235 5.26 10.26 -0.95
N VAL A 236 5.98 10.72 0.08
CA VAL A 236 7.10 9.99 0.69
C VAL A 236 6.63 8.63 1.22
N SER A 237 5.51 8.58 1.95
CA SER A 237 4.96 7.33 2.46
C SER A 237 4.59 6.36 1.33
N LEU A 238 3.95 6.84 0.25
CA LEU A 238 3.60 6.02 -0.91
C LEU A 238 4.84 5.49 -1.64
N LEU A 239 5.90 6.30 -1.79
CA LEU A 239 7.13 5.88 -2.44
C LEU A 239 7.87 4.79 -1.65
N LEU A 240 7.95 4.94 -0.33
CA LEU A 240 8.50 3.91 0.55
C LEU A 240 7.66 2.63 0.50
N HIS A 241 6.34 2.75 0.52
CA HIS A 241 5.44 1.61 0.33
C HIS A 241 5.68 0.89 -1.00
N TYR A 242 5.75 1.62 -2.11
CA TYR A 242 6.00 1.04 -3.43
C TYR A 242 7.38 0.41 -3.57
N LEU A 243 8.41 0.92 -2.90
CA LEU A 243 9.73 0.28 -2.89
C LEU A 243 9.65 -1.13 -2.26
N ASN A 244 9.00 -1.24 -1.11
CA ASN A 244 8.79 -2.53 -0.44
C ASN A 244 7.89 -3.46 -1.26
N GLU A 245 6.86 -2.92 -1.91
CA GLU A 245 5.95 -3.68 -2.76
C GLU A 245 6.66 -4.23 -4.01
N VAL A 246 7.33 -3.38 -4.78
CA VAL A 246 8.04 -3.78 -6.00
C VAL A 246 9.11 -4.82 -5.69
N GLU A 247 9.84 -4.68 -4.59
CA GLU A 247 10.79 -5.69 -4.11
C GLU A 247 10.08 -7.04 -3.83
N TYR A 248 8.99 -7.01 -3.07
CA TYR A 248 8.22 -8.20 -2.72
C TYR A 248 7.69 -8.96 -3.95
N TYR A 249 7.14 -8.25 -4.94
CA TYR A 249 6.65 -8.87 -6.17
C TYR A 249 7.78 -9.35 -7.08
N SER A 250 8.92 -8.67 -7.07
CA SER A 250 10.10 -9.12 -7.81
C SER A 250 10.62 -10.47 -7.32
N GLU A 251 10.64 -10.69 -6.00
CA GLU A 251 10.96 -12.00 -5.41
C GLU A 251 9.96 -13.09 -5.80
N LEU A 252 8.67 -12.74 -5.92
CA LEU A 252 7.66 -13.68 -6.41
C LEU A 252 7.90 -14.04 -7.87
N PHE A 253 8.24 -13.07 -8.72
CA PHE A 253 8.61 -13.34 -10.11
C PHE A 253 9.80 -14.31 -10.16
N GLN A 254 10.86 -14.06 -9.38
CA GLN A 254 12.02 -14.96 -9.27
C GLN A 254 11.63 -16.37 -8.85
N ARG A 255 10.79 -16.52 -7.82
CA ARG A 255 10.33 -17.82 -7.34
C ARG A 255 9.61 -18.63 -8.42
N TYR A 256 8.80 -17.97 -9.24
CA TYR A 256 8.02 -18.65 -10.28
C TYR A 256 8.79 -18.87 -11.60
N GLN A 257 10.02 -18.36 -11.75
CA GLN A 257 10.82 -18.55 -12.97
C GLN A 257 11.13 -20.02 -13.29
N SER A 258 11.10 -20.90 -12.29
CA SER A 258 11.45 -22.32 -12.47
C SER A 258 10.43 -23.13 -13.28
N ASP A 259 9.19 -22.63 -13.44
CA ASP A 259 8.15 -23.29 -14.23
C ASP A 259 7.67 -22.38 -15.37
N GLU A 260 8.33 -22.49 -16.53
CA GLU A 260 8.02 -21.71 -17.74
C GLU A 260 6.54 -21.86 -18.18
N LYS A 261 5.89 -23.00 -17.89
CA LYS A 261 4.51 -23.26 -18.35
C LYS A 261 3.47 -22.41 -17.65
N VAL A 262 3.72 -22.04 -16.39
CA VAL A 262 2.78 -21.26 -15.56
C VAL A 262 3.30 -19.86 -15.24
N PHE A 263 4.56 -19.55 -15.59
CA PHE A 263 5.20 -18.28 -15.28
C PHE A 263 4.36 -17.06 -15.71
N ALA A 264 3.97 -16.99 -17.00
CA ALA A 264 3.16 -15.89 -17.53
C ALA A 264 1.85 -15.70 -16.74
N ASN A 265 1.11 -16.78 -16.49
CA ASN A 265 -0.15 -16.75 -15.76
C ASN A 265 0.04 -16.27 -14.32
N ASN A 266 1.09 -16.73 -13.65
CA ASN A 266 1.42 -16.30 -12.30
C ASN A 266 1.79 -14.82 -12.26
N VAL A 267 2.64 -14.35 -13.18
CA VAL A 267 3.00 -12.92 -13.28
C VAL A 267 1.75 -12.06 -13.52
N ILE A 268 0.89 -12.44 -14.47
CA ILE A 268 -0.37 -11.72 -14.73
C ILE A 268 -1.25 -11.67 -13.47
N SER A 269 -1.40 -12.81 -12.79
CA SER A 269 -2.25 -12.89 -11.59
C SER A 269 -1.73 -11.99 -10.46
N LEU A 270 -0.41 -11.95 -10.27
CA LEU A 270 0.26 -11.07 -9.32
C LEU A 270 0.10 -9.59 -9.69
N LEU A 271 0.22 -9.23 -10.97
CA LEU A 271 0.08 -7.84 -11.42
C LEU A 271 -1.36 -7.33 -11.27
N ARG A 272 -2.36 -8.18 -11.51
CA ARG A 272 -3.78 -7.85 -11.31
C ARG A 272 -4.19 -7.81 -9.84
N GLY A 273 -3.40 -8.42 -8.96
CA GLY A 273 -3.75 -8.60 -7.57
C GLY A 273 -4.94 -9.54 -7.40
N ASP A 274 -4.96 -10.65 -8.16
CA ASP A 274 -6.04 -11.62 -8.07
C ASP A 274 -6.15 -12.18 -6.65
N VAL A 275 -7.37 -12.39 -6.19
CA VAL A 275 -7.65 -12.94 -4.86
C VAL A 275 -8.69 -14.04 -5.03
N LEU A 276 -8.83 -14.89 -4.01
CA LEU A 276 -9.80 -15.98 -4.05
C LEU A 276 -11.22 -15.46 -4.35
N GLU A 277 -11.78 -15.83 -5.50
CA GLU A 277 -13.05 -15.25 -5.99
C GLU A 277 -14.29 -15.84 -5.30
N LYS A 278 -14.24 -17.13 -4.95
CA LYS A 278 -15.40 -17.87 -4.43
C LYS A 278 -15.06 -18.55 -3.12
N ARG A 279 -16.05 -18.66 -2.24
CA ARG A 279 -16.01 -19.58 -1.10
C ARG A 279 -15.99 -21.00 -1.65
N THR A 280 -14.85 -21.67 -1.57
CA THR A 280 -14.73 -23.06 -2.02
C THR A 280 -15.36 -24.00 -0.98
N PRO A 281 -15.77 -25.23 -1.35
CA PRO A 281 -16.23 -26.21 -0.37
C PRO A 281 -15.22 -26.46 0.75
N GLU A 282 -13.91 -26.44 0.45
CA GLU A 282 -12.88 -26.53 1.49
C GLU A 282 -12.99 -25.37 2.49
N LEU A 283 -13.35 -24.17 2.02
CA LEU A 283 -13.60 -23.03 2.89
C LEU A 283 -14.84 -23.17 3.77
N LEU A 284 -15.85 -23.92 3.33
CA LEU A 284 -17.15 -24.04 4.01
C LEU A 284 -17.21 -25.19 5.03
N VAL A 285 -16.32 -26.19 4.90
CA VAL A 285 -16.20 -27.25 5.90
C VAL A 285 -15.51 -26.69 7.13
N GLY A 286 -16.15 -26.82 8.29
CA GLY A 286 -15.54 -26.45 9.57
C GLY A 286 -14.26 -27.26 9.80
N SER A 287 -13.11 -26.59 9.70
CA SER A 287 -11.80 -27.17 10.04
C SER A 287 -11.49 -26.92 11.51
N GLU A 288 -10.89 -27.90 12.17
CA GLU A 288 -10.29 -27.69 13.50
C GLU A 288 -9.09 -26.74 13.42
N ASN A 289 -8.42 -26.66 12.26
CA ASN A 289 -7.25 -25.81 12.07
C ASN A 289 -7.67 -24.37 11.78
N PRO A 290 -6.97 -23.36 12.34
CA PRO A 290 -7.23 -21.98 12.00
C PRO A 290 -6.83 -21.71 10.55
N ARG A 291 -7.70 -20.99 9.85
CA ARG A 291 -7.55 -20.67 8.43
C ARG A 291 -7.42 -19.17 8.22
N PHE A 292 -6.57 -18.79 7.28
CA PHE A 292 -6.40 -17.39 6.86
C PHE A 292 -6.51 -17.28 5.35
N LEU A 293 -7.17 -16.23 4.90
CA LEU A 293 -7.07 -15.77 3.52
C LEU A 293 -5.76 -15.00 3.31
N VAL A 294 -5.24 -15.01 2.08
CA VAL A 294 -4.17 -14.12 1.63
C VAL A 294 -4.78 -13.14 0.64
N VAL A 295 -4.89 -11.88 1.06
CA VAL A 295 -5.57 -10.83 0.29
C VAL A 295 -4.53 -9.79 -0.10
N GLN A 296 -4.11 -9.79 -1.36
CA GLN A 296 -3.01 -8.95 -1.85
C GLN A 296 -3.41 -7.55 -2.31
N ARG A 297 -4.64 -7.11 -1.97
CA ARG A 297 -5.17 -5.77 -2.30
C ARG A 297 -6.18 -5.28 -1.26
N TYR A 298 -6.46 -3.99 -1.24
CA TYR A 298 -7.50 -3.43 -0.36
C TYR A 298 -8.91 -3.59 -0.92
N LEU A 299 -9.57 -4.71 -0.61
CA LEU A 299 -10.94 -5.01 -1.08
C LEU A 299 -11.97 -3.96 -0.68
N ALA A 300 -11.81 -3.34 0.50
CA ALA A 300 -12.70 -2.28 0.96
C ALA A 300 -12.68 -1.01 0.08
N LYS A 301 -11.69 -0.84 -0.80
CA LYS A 301 -11.68 0.23 -1.81
C LYS A 301 -12.70 -0.03 -2.93
N ASP A 302 -12.97 -1.30 -3.20
CA ASP A 302 -13.89 -1.75 -4.26
C ASP A 302 -15.30 -2.01 -3.69
N ASP A 303 -15.38 -2.74 -2.58
CA ASP A 303 -16.60 -3.07 -1.86
C ASP A 303 -16.33 -3.24 -0.35
N GLU A 304 -16.83 -2.33 0.48
CA GLU A 304 -16.67 -2.37 1.93
C GLU A 304 -17.44 -3.51 2.63
N ASN A 305 -18.30 -4.21 1.88
CA ASN A 305 -19.09 -5.35 2.32
C ASN A 305 -18.66 -6.66 1.66
N ASP A 306 -17.48 -6.68 1.03
CA ASP A 306 -16.90 -7.89 0.48
C ASP A 306 -16.79 -8.98 1.56
N TRP A 307 -17.28 -10.19 1.26
CA TRP A 307 -17.35 -11.29 2.23
C TRP A 307 -15.98 -11.64 2.84
N ARG A 308 -14.88 -11.42 2.12
CA ARG A 308 -13.51 -11.72 2.57
C ARG A 308 -13.05 -10.77 3.67
N LEU A 309 -13.66 -9.58 3.76
CA LEU A 309 -13.39 -8.62 4.82
C LEU A 309 -13.90 -9.10 6.19
N PHE A 310 -14.78 -10.10 6.20
CA PHE A 310 -15.35 -10.69 7.41
C PHE A 310 -14.69 -12.03 7.81
N GLU A 311 -13.62 -12.42 7.13
CA GLU A 311 -12.86 -13.64 7.39
C GLU A 311 -11.45 -13.30 7.92
N PRO A 312 -10.83 -14.17 8.74
CA PRO A 312 -9.43 -14.05 9.12
C PRO A 312 -8.54 -14.02 7.88
N ARG A 313 -7.62 -13.04 7.81
CA ARG A 313 -6.75 -12.84 6.66
C ARG A 313 -5.43 -12.20 7.02
N ILE A 314 -4.48 -12.32 6.11
CA ILE A 314 -3.26 -11.52 6.08
C ILE A 314 -3.19 -10.74 4.77
N ASN A 315 -2.52 -9.59 4.81
CA ASN A 315 -2.45 -8.66 3.69
C ASN A 315 -1.00 -8.18 3.46
N PRO A 316 -0.34 -8.59 2.36
CA PRO A 316 1.02 -8.12 2.07
C PRO A 316 1.09 -6.61 1.83
N GLU A 317 0.06 -5.94 1.31
CA GLU A 317 0.08 -4.48 1.16
C GLU A 317 0.20 -3.78 2.52
N ALA A 318 -0.50 -4.27 3.54
CA ALA A 318 -0.38 -3.73 4.91
C ALA A 318 1.02 -3.98 5.51
N LEU A 319 1.69 -5.08 5.15
CA LEU A 319 3.09 -5.31 5.52
C LEU A 319 4.02 -4.28 4.87
N HIS A 320 3.79 -3.93 3.60
CA HIS A 320 4.59 -2.91 2.90
C HIS A 320 4.42 -1.53 3.54
N TRP A 321 3.21 -1.19 4.01
CA TRP A 321 2.99 0.03 4.78
C TRP A 321 3.68 0.02 6.14
N GLN A 322 3.60 -1.08 6.89
CA GLN A 322 4.31 -1.21 8.17
C GLN A 322 5.82 -0.95 8.00
N ARG A 323 6.43 -1.47 6.92
CA ARG A 323 7.84 -1.20 6.59
C ARG A 323 8.08 0.26 6.22
N ALA A 324 7.20 0.87 5.44
CA ALA A 324 7.27 2.28 5.10
C ALA A 324 7.19 3.19 6.35
N GLU A 325 6.33 2.85 7.32
CA GLU A 325 6.23 3.55 8.60
C GLU A 325 7.53 3.47 9.41
N GLU A 326 8.16 2.29 9.48
CA GLU A 326 9.45 2.13 10.16
C GLU A 326 10.57 2.92 9.44
N GLN A 327 10.55 2.96 8.11
CA GLN A 327 11.48 3.76 7.31
C GLN A 327 11.29 5.27 7.52
N LEU A 328 10.07 5.76 7.68
CA LEU A 328 9.81 7.17 8.02
C LEU A 328 10.40 7.55 9.39
N ARG A 329 10.50 6.60 10.31
CA ARG A 329 10.99 6.84 11.67
C ARG A 329 12.44 7.32 11.71
N VAL A 330 13.26 6.95 10.72
CA VAL A 330 14.67 7.35 10.67
C VAL A 330 14.91 8.76 10.14
N VAL A 331 13.85 9.47 9.72
CA VAL A 331 13.94 10.90 9.39
C VAL A 331 14.22 11.68 10.68
N ASN A 332 15.51 11.82 10.98
CA ASN A 332 16.03 12.50 12.16
C ASN A 332 15.87 14.01 12.03
N ASN A 333 15.06 14.62 12.90
CA ASN A 333 15.09 16.06 13.14
C ASN A 333 15.43 16.32 14.61
N ASN A 334 16.44 17.15 14.86
CA ASN A 334 16.99 17.51 16.18
C ASN A 334 16.05 18.35 17.08
N ASN A 335 14.74 18.43 16.78
CA ASN A 335 13.83 19.38 17.41
C ASN A 335 12.71 18.68 18.19
N GLY A 336 12.94 18.44 19.49
CA GLY A 336 12.01 18.51 20.65
C GLY A 336 10.71 17.67 20.71
N ASN A 337 9.97 17.48 19.61
CA ASN A 337 8.59 16.96 19.63
C ASN A 337 8.44 15.53 19.07
N GLY A 338 9.45 14.67 19.23
CA GLY A 338 9.41 13.27 18.78
C GLY A 338 9.40 13.05 17.26
N GLY A 339 9.18 14.09 16.43
CA GLY A 339 9.25 14.01 14.97
C GLY A 339 8.35 12.91 14.39
N PHE A 340 8.90 12.11 13.48
CA PHE A 340 8.24 10.94 12.89
C PHE A 340 8.09 9.76 13.87
N LYS A 341 8.76 9.77 15.03
CA LYS A 341 8.56 8.74 16.06
C LYS A 341 7.15 8.74 16.64
N PHE A 342 6.41 9.84 16.50
CA PHE A 342 4.98 9.86 16.84
C PHE A 342 4.21 8.75 16.14
N TRP A 343 4.46 8.51 14.84
CA TRP A 343 3.72 7.53 14.05
C TRP A 343 4.17 6.08 14.28
N ALA A 344 5.26 5.86 15.02
CA ALA A 344 5.82 4.54 15.21
C ALA A 344 4.84 3.60 15.91
N GLY A 345 4.57 2.45 15.28
CA GLY A 345 3.70 1.41 15.82
C GLY A 345 2.20 1.72 15.76
N LEU A 346 1.78 2.82 15.11
CA LEU A 346 0.37 3.21 15.09
C LEU A 346 -0.45 2.57 13.97
N GLY A 347 0.17 1.79 13.08
CA GLY A 347 -0.52 1.20 11.92
C GLY A 347 -1.79 0.43 12.28
N ALA A 348 -1.77 -0.33 13.38
CA ALA A 348 -2.91 -1.11 13.90
C ALA A 348 -3.67 -0.45 15.06
N VAL A 349 -3.38 0.83 15.36
CA VAL A 349 -3.92 1.54 16.53
C VAL A 349 -5.13 2.37 16.14
N GLY A 350 -6.19 2.26 16.95
CA GLY A 350 -7.39 3.08 16.83
C GLY A 350 -8.41 2.73 17.91
N ASP A 351 -9.34 3.65 18.14
CA ASP A 351 -10.43 3.41 19.10
C ASP A 351 -11.66 4.27 18.79
N PHE A 352 -12.72 4.03 19.54
CA PHE A 352 -14.00 4.69 19.45
C PHE A 352 -14.03 5.96 20.30
N PHE A 353 -14.35 7.08 19.66
CA PHE A 353 -14.49 8.37 20.31
C PHE A 353 -15.90 8.92 20.10
N PRO A 354 -16.47 9.63 21.08
CA PRO A 354 -17.83 10.16 20.98
C PRO A 354 -17.90 11.25 19.90
N THR A 355 -18.97 11.26 19.12
CA THR A 355 -19.37 12.42 18.32
C THR A 355 -20.13 13.42 19.18
N GLU A 356 -20.36 14.64 18.66
CA GLU A 356 -21.23 15.63 19.33
C GLU A 356 -22.64 15.09 19.63
N ALA A 357 -23.11 14.11 18.85
CA ALA A 357 -24.38 13.43 19.05
C ALA A 357 -24.32 12.27 20.08
N GLY A 358 -23.18 12.05 20.73
CA GLY A 358 -22.97 10.97 21.69
C GLY A 358 -22.83 9.57 21.06
N VAL A 359 -22.68 9.50 19.73
CA VAL A 359 -22.43 8.24 19.01
C VAL A 359 -20.94 8.03 18.88
N ASP A 360 -20.46 6.88 19.30
CA ASP A 360 -19.07 6.48 19.12
C ASP A 360 -18.72 6.21 17.66
N ILE A 361 -17.60 6.76 17.20
CA ILE A 361 -17.03 6.45 15.90
C ILE A 361 -15.57 6.03 16.01
N LEU A 362 -15.18 5.04 15.22
CA LEU A 362 -13.79 4.60 15.14
C LEU A 362 -12.93 5.71 14.52
N VAL A 363 -11.86 6.08 15.22
CA VAL A 363 -10.80 6.96 14.74
C VAL A 363 -9.52 6.14 14.65
N SER A 364 -8.94 6.09 13.45
CA SER A 364 -7.65 5.45 13.23
C SER A 364 -6.49 6.41 13.52
N PHE A 365 -5.43 5.88 14.14
CA PHE A 365 -4.15 6.57 14.31
C PHE A 365 -3.13 6.17 13.23
N ASN A 366 -3.55 5.38 12.24
CA ASN A 366 -2.75 5.00 11.08
C ASN A 366 -2.41 6.25 10.25
N ILE A 367 -1.12 6.42 9.94
CA ILE A 367 -0.62 7.62 9.24
C ILE A 367 -1.22 7.73 7.83
N VAL A 368 -1.39 6.60 7.14
CA VAL A 368 -1.88 6.57 5.76
C VAL A 368 -3.36 6.93 5.73
N ASP A 369 -4.16 6.35 6.63
CA ASP A 369 -5.57 6.70 6.78
C ASP A 369 -5.73 8.20 7.10
N THR A 370 -4.91 8.73 8.03
CA THR A 370 -4.93 10.15 8.41
C THR A 370 -4.57 11.07 7.24
N VAL A 371 -3.48 10.76 6.53
CA VAL A 371 -2.97 11.59 5.43
C VAL A 371 -3.90 11.55 4.22
N MET A 372 -4.49 10.38 3.91
CA MET A 372 -5.47 10.25 2.82
C MET A 372 -6.75 11.02 3.13
N ALA A 373 -7.20 10.99 4.39
CA ALA A 373 -8.36 11.75 4.84
C ALA A 373 -8.12 13.27 4.77
N LEU A 374 -6.90 13.75 5.05
CA LEU A 374 -6.53 15.17 4.85
C LEU A 374 -6.66 15.62 3.39
N VAL A 375 -6.10 14.86 2.44
CA VAL A 375 -6.15 15.25 1.03
C VAL A 375 -7.58 15.24 0.48
N ARG A 376 -8.46 14.45 1.12
CA ARG A 376 -9.88 14.33 0.78
C ARG A 376 -10.81 14.98 1.80
N GLU A 377 -10.35 15.99 2.54
CA GLU A 377 -11.11 16.65 3.61
C GLU A 377 -12.51 17.12 3.16
N LYS A 378 -12.67 17.46 1.87
CA LYS A 378 -13.96 17.85 1.26
C LYS A 378 -14.94 16.70 1.01
N GLU A 379 -14.47 15.45 0.98
CA GLU A 379 -15.29 14.27 0.68
C GLU A 379 -15.82 13.57 1.95
N LEU A 380 -15.39 13.98 3.15
CA LEU A 380 -15.77 13.39 4.45
C LEU A 380 -15.59 11.85 4.53
N LEU A 381 -14.74 11.28 3.68
CA LEU A 381 -14.52 9.83 3.61
C LEU A 381 -13.63 9.36 4.77
N LYS A 382 -14.13 8.41 5.54
CA LYS A 382 -13.34 7.72 6.58
C LYS A 382 -12.49 6.63 5.92
N TYR A 383 -11.18 6.83 5.93
CA TYR A 383 -10.22 5.79 5.60
C TYR A 383 -9.95 4.98 6.87
N LEU A 384 -10.40 3.72 6.89
CA LEU A 384 -10.19 2.80 8.02
C LEU A 384 -9.55 1.48 7.58
N TYR A 385 -9.45 1.24 6.27
CA TYR A 385 -9.04 -0.06 5.77
C TYR A 385 -7.53 -0.30 5.93
N HIS A 386 -6.66 0.72 5.92
CA HIS A 386 -5.24 0.46 6.20
C HIS A 386 -5.06 0.01 7.65
N HIS A 387 -5.74 0.68 8.58
CA HIS A 387 -5.80 0.30 9.98
C HIS A 387 -6.32 -1.12 10.21
N GLN A 388 -7.46 -1.47 9.61
CA GLN A 388 -8.06 -2.79 9.78
C GLN A 388 -7.19 -3.91 9.21
N GLU A 389 -6.58 -3.72 8.03
CA GLU A 389 -5.65 -4.71 7.47
C GLU A 389 -4.36 -4.81 8.30
N ALA A 390 -3.87 -3.70 8.86
CA ALA A 390 -2.73 -3.71 9.77
C ALA A 390 -3.05 -4.48 11.07
N LEU A 391 -4.27 -4.35 11.62
CA LEU A 391 -4.70 -5.10 12.80
C LEU A 391 -4.83 -6.60 12.51
N TRP A 392 -5.34 -6.99 11.34
CA TRP A 392 -5.33 -8.40 10.91
C TRP A 392 -3.91 -8.97 10.83
N ASN A 393 -2.97 -8.22 10.24
CA ASN A 393 -1.57 -8.60 10.23
C ASN A 393 -0.97 -8.67 11.65
N LYS A 394 -1.31 -7.73 12.53
CA LYS A 394 -0.85 -7.69 13.93
C LYS A 394 -1.27 -8.94 14.69
N ILE A 395 -2.52 -9.41 14.50
CA ILE A 395 -3.01 -10.67 15.07
C ILE A 395 -2.11 -11.84 14.64
N PHE A 396 -1.88 -11.99 13.33
CA PHE A 396 -1.02 -13.06 12.82
C PHE A 396 0.42 -12.95 13.35
N ILE A 397 0.99 -11.74 13.36
CA ILE A 397 2.34 -11.46 13.84
C ILE A 397 2.48 -11.81 15.33
N GLY A 398 1.46 -11.56 16.15
CA GLY A 398 1.48 -11.92 17.57
C GLY A 398 1.71 -13.42 17.81
N TYR A 399 1.16 -14.28 16.95
CA TYR A 399 1.35 -15.73 17.02
C TYR A 399 2.63 -16.20 16.33
N PHE A 400 2.97 -15.64 15.17
CA PHE A 400 3.95 -16.25 14.27
C PHE A 400 5.17 -15.38 13.93
N GLY A 401 5.11 -14.08 14.20
CA GLY A 401 6.12 -13.09 13.84
C GLY A 401 6.02 -12.58 12.40
N GLU A 402 6.63 -11.42 12.14
CA GLU A 402 6.60 -10.72 10.84
C GLU A 402 7.25 -11.54 9.70
N GLU A 403 8.41 -12.14 9.96
CA GLU A 403 9.11 -12.96 8.96
C GLU A 403 8.25 -14.13 8.47
N LYS A 404 7.47 -14.73 9.38
CA LYS A 404 6.55 -15.81 9.03
C LYS A 404 5.37 -15.29 8.21
N LEU A 405 4.84 -14.10 8.52
CA LEU A 405 3.78 -13.46 7.74
C LEU A 405 4.24 -13.26 6.30
N ARG A 406 5.42 -12.65 6.10
CA ARG A 406 5.99 -12.42 4.76
C ARG A 406 6.17 -13.72 3.99
N LYS A 407 6.76 -14.74 4.63
CA LYS A 407 7.00 -16.03 3.98
C LYS A 407 5.70 -16.71 3.57
N ILE A 408 4.73 -16.81 4.50
CA ILE A 408 3.45 -17.46 4.23
C ILE A 408 2.64 -16.68 3.19
N SER A 409 2.68 -15.34 3.22
CA SER A 409 2.01 -14.54 2.20
C SER A 409 2.59 -14.83 0.83
N GLN A 410 3.92 -14.95 0.68
CA GLN A 410 4.54 -15.32 -0.58
C GLN A 410 4.23 -16.76 -1.01
N ASP A 411 4.27 -17.71 -0.08
CA ASP A 411 4.04 -19.13 -0.36
C ASP A 411 2.61 -19.40 -0.85
N ASN A 412 1.63 -18.57 -0.43
CA ASN A 412 0.20 -18.81 -0.65
C ASN A 412 -0.51 -17.70 -1.44
N ILE A 413 0.20 -16.70 -1.98
CA ILE A 413 -0.42 -15.54 -2.64
C ILE A 413 -1.32 -15.92 -3.82
N LEU A 414 -0.90 -16.87 -4.66
CA LEU A 414 -1.69 -17.35 -5.80
C LEU A 414 -2.84 -18.28 -5.38
N ARG A 415 -2.66 -19.05 -4.29
CA ARG A 415 -3.71 -19.90 -3.74
C ARG A 415 -4.79 -19.07 -3.03
N GLY A 416 -4.41 -17.93 -2.46
CA GLY A 416 -5.29 -17.00 -1.77
C GLY A 416 -5.71 -17.43 -0.35
N TRP A 417 -5.18 -18.53 0.18
CA TRP A 417 -5.46 -18.99 1.56
C TRP A 417 -4.48 -20.07 2.03
N PHE A 418 -4.44 -20.30 3.34
CA PHE A 418 -3.71 -21.40 4.00
C PHE A 418 -4.35 -21.79 5.34
N GLU A 419 -3.96 -22.96 5.86
CA GLU A 419 -4.29 -23.44 7.21
C GLU A 419 -2.99 -23.57 8.02
N ILE A 420 -3.08 -23.38 9.33
CA ILE A 420 -1.98 -23.53 10.29
C ILE A 420 -1.87 -24.98 10.79
#